data_AF-A0A135S821-F1
#
_entry.id   AF-A0A135S821-F1
#
_cell.length_a   1.000
_cell.length_b   1.000
_cell.length_c   1.000
_cell.angle_alpha   90.00
_cell.angle_beta   90.00
_cell.angle_gamma   90.00
#
_symmetry.space_group_name_H-M   'P 1'
#
loop_
_entity.id
_entity.type
_entity.pdbx_description
1 polymer ?
#
loop_
_entity_poly.entity_id
_entity_poly.type
_entity_poly.pdbx_seq_one_letter_code
_entity_poly.pdbx_strand_id
1 'polypeptide(L)'
;MVAADQGRERVRSAVAGLVEEEEGLFRDEEVQNVREEEEQEVMQEVAAAGDAAVPCAPVSPVRRALVKLSRFWAGGWKVTLGISQVPQIHPAGLTRLAQTGLVAEVTGEPRPRTPSRGAWLRYSAPSSPETKSAFDAERYYHRNPLNRRLPDLTSSPKIDLLFPSSTTLLPRPNFFICTMASPQQIRTPITDLFKIKHPILLAGMNVAAGPKLAAAVTNAGGLGVIGGVGYTPDMLKEQIAELKEYLVDKNAPFGVDLLLPQVGGSARKTNYDYTKGKLDQLVDIIIESGAKLFVSAVGVPPKHVVDRLHAAGIVYMNMIGHPKHVQKCLDLGVDIICAQGGEGGGHTGDVPTTVLIPAVVDLCKNTKSPLLKGPVQVIAAGGIHNGQLLAAALMMGAGAVWVGTRFILTDEAGAPEAHKEAVRTAGHDDNIKTLIFTGRPLRVRKNPYIENWETERQQEIKELTAKGVIPYEADLEKLMNSGDGEGSGESGSDDNAAEVDIDDALDQFRPFLMGKAAAVCNDKKPAKAVVDEFVNDAVAWLQKGNKMIAKL
;
A
#
# COMPACT_ATOMS: atom_id res chain seq x y z
N MET A 1 -13.18 -22.97 -62.67
CA MET A 1 -14.18 -22.70 -61.61
C MET A 1 -14.68 -23.97 -60.89
N VAL A 2 -13.97 -25.11 -60.97
CA VAL A 2 -14.35 -26.36 -60.26
C VAL A 2 -13.31 -26.78 -59.19
N ALA A 3 -12.09 -26.22 -59.21
CA ALA A 3 -11.07 -26.49 -58.20
C ALA A 3 -11.17 -25.60 -56.94
N ALA A 4 -12.00 -24.53 -56.97
CA ALA A 4 -12.17 -23.60 -55.85
C ALA A 4 -13.30 -23.99 -54.88
N ASP A 5 -14.18 -24.92 -55.27
CA ASP A 5 -15.28 -25.37 -54.41
C ASP A 5 -14.92 -26.62 -53.58
N GLN A 6 -14.10 -27.53 -54.11
CA GLN A 6 -13.61 -28.69 -53.34
C GLN A 6 -12.70 -28.30 -52.16
N GLY A 7 -12.06 -27.12 -52.23
CA GLY A 7 -11.28 -26.57 -51.10
C GLY A 7 -12.15 -25.97 -49.99
N ARG A 8 -13.33 -25.43 -50.33
CA ARG A 8 -14.23 -24.81 -49.36
C ARG A 8 -15.07 -25.83 -48.59
N GLU A 9 -15.42 -26.95 -49.20
CA GLU A 9 -16.11 -28.05 -48.50
C GLU A 9 -15.18 -28.81 -47.52
N ARG A 10 -13.90 -29.01 -47.85
CA ARG A 10 -12.95 -29.65 -46.93
C ARG A 10 -12.68 -28.80 -45.68
N VAL A 11 -12.63 -27.48 -45.82
CA VAL A 11 -12.46 -26.55 -44.69
C VAL A 11 -13.75 -26.49 -43.84
N ARG A 12 -14.94 -26.52 -44.45
CA ARG A 12 -16.21 -26.56 -43.69
C ARG A 12 -16.40 -27.86 -42.92
N SER A 13 -16.03 -29.00 -43.50
CA SER A 13 -16.10 -30.29 -42.81
C SER A 13 -15.08 -30.41 -41.67
N ALA A 14 -13.88 -29.83 -41.81
CA ALA A 14 -12.88 -29.81 -40.75
C ALA A 14 -13.26 -28.86 -39.59
N VAL A 15 -13.93 -27.75 -39.90
CA VAL A 15 -14.43 -26.81 -38.87
C VAL A 15 -15.67 -27.39 -38.16
N ALA A 16 -16.57 -28.08 -38.87
CA ALA A 16 -17.73 -28.72 -38.24
C ALA A 16 -17.33 -29.88 -37.30
N GLY A 17 -16.32 -30.69 -37.67
CA GLY A 17 -15.80 -31.75 -36.81
C GLY A 17 -15.07 -31.26 -35.55
N LEU A 18 -14.43 -30.08 -35.62
CA LEU A 18 -13.80 -29.45 -34.45
C LEU A 18 -14.81 -28.79 -33.51
N VAL A 19 -15.96 -28.33 -34.04
CA VAL A 19 -17.04 -27.76 -33.23
C VAL A 19 -17.83 -28.86 -32.51
N GLU A 20 -18.01 -30.04 -33.11
CA GLU A 20 -18.65 -31.19 -32.41
C GLU A 20 -17.73 -31.86 -31.36
N GLU A 21 -16.40 -31.75 -31.47
CA GLU A 21 -15.47 -32.25 -30.44
C GLU A 21 -15.31 -31.27 -29.25
N GLU A 22 -15.54 -29.97 -29.44
CA GLU A 22 -15.52 -28.97 -28.34
C GLU A 22 -16.88 -28.79 -27.64
N GLU A 23 -18.02 -29.08 -28.27
CA GLU A 23 -19.34 -28.98 -27.62
C GLU A 23 -19.67 -30.15 -26.66
N GLY A 24 -18.76 -31.13 -26.51
CA GLY A 24 -18.87 -32.23 -25.55
C GLY A 24 -18.22 -31.99 -24.18
N LEU A 25 -17.45 -30.92 -24.01
CA LEU A 25 -16.77 -30.57 -22.77
C LEU A 25 -16.98 -29.08 -22.50
N PHE A 26 -18.05 -28.71 -21.80
CA PHE A 26 -18.23 -27.50 -20.96
C PHE A 26 -19.73 -27.28 -20.80
N ARG A 27 -20.35 -28.09 -19.92
CA ARG A 27 -21.63 -27.75 -19.30
C ARG A 27 -21.36 -27.46 -17.83
N ASP A 28 -20.89 -26.25 -17.54
CA ASP A 28 -20.88 -25.71 -16.18
C ASP A 28 -21.47 -24.29 -16.23
N GLU A 29 -22.52 -24.08 -15.44
CA GLU A 29 -23.31 -22.83 -15.33
C GLU A 29 -22.46 -21.62 -14.84
N GLU A 30 -21.23 -21.84 -14.36
CA GLU A 30 -20.33 -20.77 -13.90
C GLU A 30 -19.75 -19.90 -15.03
N VAL A 31 -19.57 -20.45 -16.24
CA VAL A 31 -18.97 -19.68 -17.36
C VAL A 31 -19.98 -18.74 -18.03
N GLN A 32 -21.28 -19.03 -17.90
CA GLN A 32 -22.33 -18.14 -18.41
C GLN A 32 -22.53 -16.89 -17.53
N ASN A 33 -22.42 -17.03 -16.21
CA ASN A 33 -22.57 -15.88 -15.29
C ASN A 33 -21.45 -14.84 -15.45
N VAL A 34 -20.21 -15.27 -15.72
CA VAL A 34 -19.08 -14.35 -15.95
C VAL A 34 -19.25 -13.59 -17.29
N ARG A 35 -19.83 -14.23 -18.31
CA ARG A 35 -20.12 -13.58 -19.60
C ARG A 35 -21.23 -12.54 -19.50
N GLU A 36 -22.27 -12.80 -18.71
CA GLU A 36 -23.36 -11.83 -18.50
C GLU A 36 -22.91 -10.63 -17.64
N GLU A 37 -22.00 -10.83 -16.67
CA GLU A 37 -21.41 -9.73 -15.89
C GLU A 37 -20.52 -8.81 -16.76
N GLU A 38 -19.72 -9.36 -17.68
CA GLU A 38 -18.90 -8.55 -18.61
C GLU A 38 -19.73 -7.85 -19.69
N GLU A 39 -20.79 -8.48 -20.22
CA GLU A 39 -21.70 -7.83 -21.18
C GLU A 39 -22.51 -6.68 -20.56
N GLN A 40 -22.89 -6.77 -19.28
CA GLN A 40 -23.58 -5.67 -18.60
C GLN A 40 -22.66 -4.48 -18.31
N GLU A 41 -21.38 -4.70 -18.02
CA GLU A 41 -20.39 -3.63 -17.83
C GLU A 41 -20.12 -2.90 -19.17
N VAL A 42 -20.00 -3.63 -20.26
CA VAL A 42 -19.81 -3.06 -21.62
C VAL A 42 -21.06 -2.32 -22.10
N MET A 43 -22.27 -2.85 -21.83
CA MET A 43 -23.52 -2.18 -22.23
C MET A 43 -23.79 -0.90 -21.41
N GLN A 44 -23.37 -0.85 -20.14
CA GLN A 44 -23.45 0.38 -19.34
C GLN A 44 -22.47 1.47 -19.83
N GLU A 45 -21.28 1.08 -20.32
CA GLU A 45 -20.34 2.03 -20.94
C GLU A 45 -20.83 2.54 -22.30
N VAL A 46 -21.52 1.71 -23.08
CA VAL A 46 -22.13 2.12 -24.37
C VAL A 46 -23.35 3.03 -24.16
N ALA A 47 -24.14 2.82 -23.12
CA ALA A 47 -25.26 3.70 -22.77
C ALA A 47 -24.83 5.09 -22.26
N ALA A 48 -23.62 5.20 -21.69
CA ALA A 48 -23.04 6.47 -21.24
C ALA A 48 -22.48 7.34 -22.38
N ALA A 49 -22.32 6.78 -23.58
CA ALA A 49 -21.88 7.47 -24.79
C ALA A 49 -23.06 7.64 -25.76
N GLY A 50 -23.77 8.77 -25.66
CA GLY A 50 -24.98 9.03 -26.45
C GLY A 50 -24.83 8.89 -27.98
N ASP A 51 -25.85 8.26 -28.56
CA ASP A 51 -26.31 8.18 -29.94
C ASP A 51 -25.43 8.76 -31.06
N ALA A 52 -24.83 7.86 -31.85
CA ALA A 52 -24.67 8.04 -33.29
C ALA A 52 -24.60 6.67 -33.99
N ALA A 53 -25.70 6.25 -34.60
CA ALA A 53 -25.75 5.08 -35.46
C ALA A 53 -24.99 5.30 -36.78
N VAL A 54 -24.02 4.43 -37.12
CA VAL A 54 -23.51 4.25 -38.49
C VAL A 54 -23.15 2.76 -38.70
N PRO A 55 -23.58 2.11 -39.80
CA PRO A 55 -23.47 0.66 -39.97
C PRO A 55 -22.12 0.21 -40.54
N CYS A 56 -21.78 -1.05 -40.21
CA CYS A 56 -20.61 -1.80 -40.64
C CYS A 56 -20.45 -1.95 -42.17
N ALA A 57 -19.24 -1.71 -42.68
CA ALA A 57 -18.68 -2.36 -43.87
C ALA A 57 -17.13 -2.39 -43.79
N PRO A 58 -16.44 -3.40 -44.38
CA PRO A 58 -15.10 -3.80 -43.96
C PRO A 58 -13.99 -3.23 -44.85
N VAL A 59 -12.94 -2.59 -44.31
CA VAL A 59 -11.71 -2.35 -45.09
C VAL A 59 -10.40 -2.28 -44.27
N SER A 60 -9.44 -3.02 -44.80
CA SER A 60 -8.00 -3.29 -44.57
C SER A 60 -7.05 -2.26 -43.88
N PRO A 61 -5.85 -2.71 -43.43
CA PRO A 61 -5.02 -2.02 -42.45
C PRO A 61 -4.01 -1.04 -43.06
N VAL A 62 -4.44 0.14 -43.51
CA VAL A 62 -3.54 1.28 -43.77
C VAL A 62 -4.28 2.61 -43.54
N ARG A 63 -4.32 3.11 -42.29
CA ARG A 63 -4.53 4.54 -41.96
C ARG A 63 -4.33 4.82 -40.46
N ARG A 64 -3.14 4.53 -39.94
CA ARG A 64 -2.61 5.18 -38.73
C ARG A 64 -1.77 6.39 -39.15
N ALA A 65 -2.44 7.47 -39.51
CA ALA A 65 -1.88 8.81 -39.52
C ALA A 65 -3.04 9.81 -39.70
N LEU A 66 -3.08 10.83 -38.85
CA LEU A 66 -3.96 12.01 -38.93
C LEU A 66 -5.41 11.86 -38.46
N VAL A 67 -5.64 11.71 -37.14
CA VAL A 67 -6.67 12.46 -36.38
C VAL A 67 -6.24 12.56 -34.92
N LYS A 68 -5.47 13.59 -34.54
CA LYS A 68 -5.30 14.04 -33.14
C LYS A 68 -4.94 15.52 -33.14
N LEU A 69 -5.94 16.37 -33.38
CA LEU A 69 -5.92 17.81 -33.11
C LEU A 69 -7.36 18.32 -33.19
N SER A 70 -8.10 18.14 -32.08
CA SER A 70 -9.20 19.00 -31.62
C SER A 70 -10.03 18.25 -30.57
N ARG A 71 -9.92 18.69 -29.31
CA ARG A 71 -10.94 18.61 -28.24
C ARG A 71 -10.32 19.23 -26.99
N PHE A 72 -10.25 20.56 -27.01
CA PHE A 72 -10.12 21.37 -25.80
C PHE A 72 -11.35 22.27 -25.75
N TRP A 73 -11.88 22.40 -24.53
CA TRP A 73 -12.90 23.36 -24.07
C TRP A 73 -14.38 23.08 -24.31
N ALA A 74 -15.04 22.61 -23.24
CA ALA A 74 -16.36 23.09 -22.83
C ALA A 74 -16.16 23.93 -21.56
N GLY A 75 -16.48 25.22 -21.64
CA GLY A 75 -16.34 26.18 -20.55
C GLY A 75 -16.97 27.50 -20.97
N GLY A 76 -18.27 27.64 -20.75
CA GLY A 76 -19.02 28.83 -21.14
C GLY A 76 -18.80 29.97 -20.16
N TRP A 77 -18.21 31.08 -20.63
CA TRP A 77 -18.41 32.43 -20.08
C TRP A 77 -18.40 33.42 -21.25
N LYS A 78 -19.44 34.26 -21.33
CA LYS A 78 -19.59 35.37 -22.28
C LYS A 78 -18.60 36.48 -21.93
N VAL A 79 -17.77 36.89 -22.90
CA VAL A 79 -17.22 38.25 -22.96
C VAL A 79 -17.28 38.73 -24.42
N THR A 80 -18.00 39.82 -24.63
CA THR A 80 -18.17 40.51 -25.90
C THR A 80 -16.87 41.22 -26.27
N LEU A 81 -16.33 41.00 -27.47
CA LEU A 81 -15.29 41.86 -28.05
C LEU A 81 -15.53 42.09 -29.54
N GLY A 82 -15.48 43.36 -29.90
CA GLY A 82 -15.81 43.90 -31.21
C GLY A 82 -14.83 43.50 -32.31
N ILE A 83 -15.39 43.43 -33.50
CA ILE A 83 -14.72 43.18 -34.77
C ILE A 83 -13.90 44.40 -35.16
N SER A 84 -12.63 44.21 -35.56
CA SER A 84 -12.09 44.87 -36.74
C SER A 84 -10.79 44.25 -37.25
N GLN A 85 -10.90 43.73 -38.47
CA GLN A 85 -9.95 43.76 -39.58
C GLN A 85 -8.70 42.83 -39.60
N VAL A 86 -8.71 42.03 -40.67
CA VAL A 86 -7.61 41.31 -41.32
C VAL A 86 -7.08 42.26 -42.41
N PRO A 87 -5.77 42.26 -42.74
CA PRO A 87 -5.40 41.50 -43.95
C PRO A 87 -4.11 40.67 -43.86
N GLN A 88 -4.23 39.53 -44.53
CA GLN A 88 -3.25 38.65 -45.19
C GLN A 88 -1.85 39.20 -45.53
N ILE A 89 -0.82 38.33 -45.47
CA ILE A 89 -0.06 37.75 -46.62
C ILE A 89 1.24 37.03 -46.12
N HIS A 90 1.31 35.71 -46.36
CA HIS A 90 2.38 34.78 -46.84
C HIS A 90 3.93 34.98 -46.59
N PRO A 91 4.77 33.93 -46.78
CA PRO A 91 5.84 33.54 -45.85
C PRO A 91 7.24 33.34 -46.50
N ALA A 92 8.30 33.67 -45.79
CA ALA A 92 9.67 33.19 -46.03
C ALA A 92 10.47 33.67 -44.82
N GLY A 93 11.39 32.93 -44.21
CA GLY A 93 12.26 31.90 -44.70
C GLY A 93 13.60 32.14 -44.00
N LEU A 94 14.22 31.04 -43.55
CA LEU A 94 15.59 30.93 -43.04
C LEU A 94 15.97 31.64 -41.71
N THR A 95 16.31 30.93 -40.64
CA THR A 95 17.59 30.21 -40.32
C THR A 95 18.61 31.09 -39.56
N ARG A 96 18.86 30.66 -38.31
CA ARG A 96 20.13 30.65 -37.53
C ARG A 96 20.67 31.87 -36.76
N LEU A 97 21.15 31.49 -35.56
CA LEU A 97 22.29 31.96 -34.76
C LEU A 97 22.10 33.33 -34.08
N ALA A 98 21.89 33.40 -32.76
CA ALA A 98 22.77 33.08 -31.62
C ALA A 98 23.45 34.34 -31.05
N GLN A 99 23.46 34.38 -29.71
CA GLN A 99 24.28 35.21 -28.82
C GLN A 99 23.90 36.69 -28.65
N THR A 100 23.37 37.00 -27.46
CA THR A 100 23.97 37.83 -26.37
C THR A 100 22.84 37.99 -25.34
N GLY A 101 22.92 37.50 -24.11
CA GLY A 101 23.88 37.94 -23.11
C GLY A 101 23.37 39.23 -22.47
N LEU A 102 22.46 39.15 -21.50
CA LEU A 102 22.32 40.20 -20.48
C LEU A 102 22.03 39.57 -19.11
N VAL A 103 23.02 39.73 -18.24
CA VAL A 103 23.00 39.49 -16.81
C VAL A 103 22.30 40.67 -16.15
N ALA A 104 21.45 40.42 -15.16
CA ALA A 104 21.06 41.43 -14.18
C ALA A 104 21.13 40.79 -12.78
N GLU A 105 22.22 41.12 -12.10
CA GLU A 105 22.47 40.94 -10.67
C GLU A 105 21.59 41.93 -9.90
N VAL A 106 20.91 41.48 -8.84
CA VAL A 106 20.38 42.37 -7.79
C VAL A 106 20.81 41.81 -6.45
N THR A 107 21.70 42.54 -5.80
CA THR A 107 22.18 42.35 -4.43
C THR A 107 21.31 43.14 -3.45
N GLY A 108 21.07 42.60 -2.25
CA GLY A 108 20.52 43.36 -1.13
C GLY A 108 19.84 42.52 -0.04
N GLU A 109 20.59 42.10 0.97
CA GLU A 109 20.07 41.78 2.32
C GLU A 109 19.86 43.08 3.13
N PRO A 110 18.98 43.05 4.15
CA PRO A 110 19.51 43.31 5.50
C PRO A 110 19.00 42.37 6.61
N ARG A 111 19.84 42.31 7.65
CA ARG A 111 19.87 41.45 8.85
C ARG A 111 18.87 41.83 10.00
N PRO A 112 18.79 41.05 11.11
CA PRO A 112 17.56 40.68 11.81
C PRO A 112 17.23 41.53 13.06
N ARG A 113 16.01 41.35 13.61
CA ARG A 113 15.61 41.78 14.96
C ARG A 113 14.93 40.64 15.72
N THR A 114 15.31 40.47 16.98
CA THR A 114 14.60 39.71 18.05
C THR A 114 14.45 40.63 19.28
N PRO A 115 13.79 40.23 20.38
CA PRO A 115 12.34 40.14 20.56
C PRO A 115 11.83 41.02 21.72
N SER A 116 10.53 41.35 21.76
CA SER A 116 9.90 42.01 22.92
C SER A 116 8.76 41.17 23.51
N ARG A 117 8.80 41.03 24.84
CA ARG A 117 7.82 40.36 25.71
C ARG A 117 6.49 41.12 25.80
N GLY A 118 5.41 40.34 25.94
CA GLY A 118 4.36 40.56 26.95
C GLY A 118 3.07 41.25 26.50
N ALA A 119 1.97 40.49 26.45
CA ALA A 119 0.68 40.91 27.01
C ALA A 119 -0.28 39.71 27.09
N TRP A 120 -0.73 39.43 28.31
CA TRP A 120 -1.82 38.54 28.65
C TRP A 120 -3.15 39.18 28.26
N LEU A 121 -4.05 38.46 27.59
CA LEU A 121 -5.47 38.80 27.57
C LEU A 121 -6.31 37.51 27.54
N ARG A 122 -7.04 37.32 28.64
CA ARG A 122 -8.17 36.39 28.77
C ARG A 122 -9.27 36.83 27.82
N TYR A 123 -9.91 35.90 27.11
CA TYR A 123 -11.29 36.09 26.70
C TYR A 123 -12.07 34.78 26.78
N SER A 124 -13.26 34.92 27.35
CA SER A 124 -14.21 33.91 27.78
C SER A 124 -14.93 33.23 26.61
N ALA A 125 -15.32 31.98 26.84
CA ALA A 125 -16.19 31.18 25.98
C ALA A 125 -17.62 31.74 25.88
N PRO A 126 -18.31 31.48 24.76
CA PRO A 126 -19.74 31.27 24.74
C PRO A 126 -20.10 29.80 24.46
N SER A 127 -21.16 29.38 25.12
CA SER A 127 -21.81 28.07 25.19
C SER A 127 -22.67 27.70 23.96
N SER A 128 -22.45 26.47 23.44
CA SER A 128 -23.39 25.45 22.85
C SER A 128 -24.41 25.87 21.74
N PRO A 129 -24.93 24.95 20.87
CA PRO A 129 -25.42 23.59 21.19
C PRO A 129 -24.89 22.42 20.33
N GLU A 130 -24.70 21.31 21.05
CA GLU A 130 -24.83 19.88 20.71
C GLU A 130 -25.16 19.44 19.27
N THR A 131 -24.24 18.66 18.70
CA THR A 131 -24.56 17.54 17.79
C THR A 131 -23.88 16.28 18.32
N LYS A 132 -24.67 15.36 18.86
CA LYS A 132 -24.27 14.02 19.32
C LYS A 132 -24.24 13.07 18.12
N SER A 133 -23.07 12.55 17.78
CA SER A 133 -22.82 11.17 17.32
C SER A 133 -21.36 11.05 16.84
N ALA A 134 -20.70 9.94 17.16
CA ALA A 134 -19.33 9.55 16.80
C ALA A 134 -18.20 9.93 17.78
N PHE A 135 -18.41 9.65 19.07
CA PHE A 135 -17.33 9.38 20.01
C PHE A 135 -17.54 7.96 20.54
N ASP A 136 -16.58 7.06 20.27
CA ASP A 136 -16.22 5.86 21.06
C ASP A 136 -15.76 4.65 20.23
N ALA A 137 -14.68 4.81 19.46
CA ALA A 137 -13.85 3.69 19.00
C ALA A 137 -12.32 3.89 19.26
N GLU A 138 -11.90 5.07 19.71
CA GLU A 138 -10.47 5.41 19.87
C GLU A 138 -9.93 5.26 21.30
N ARG A 139 -10.78 4.98 22.31
CA ARG A 139 -10.33 4.90 23.72
C ARG A 139 -9.87 3.52 24.22
N TYR A 140 -10.00 2.47 23.42
CA TYR A 140 -9.73 1.11 23.89
C TYR A 140 -8.27 0.63 23.72
N TYR A 141 -7.41 1.41 23.05
CA TYR A 141 -6.00 1.05 22.84
C TYR A 141 -5.06 1.37 24.02
N HIS A 142 -5.53 2.03 25.07
CA HIS A 142 -4.73 2.36 26.25
C HIS A 142 -5.48 2.10 27.55
N ARG A 143 -5.58 0.83 27.97
CA ARG A 143 -5.72 0.45 29.40
C ARG A 143 -5.50 -1.05 29.55
N ASN A 144 -4.36 -1.41 30.13
CA ASN A 144 -4.07 -2.77 30.60
C ASN A 144 -4.12 -2.75 32.14
N PRO A 145 -5.13 -3.35 32.81
CA PRO A 145 -5.16 -3.40 34.27
C PRO A 145 -4.98 -4.84 34.75
N LEU A 146 -3.77 -5.40 34.67
CA LEU A 146 -3.41 -6.61 35.40
C LEU A 146 -2.05 -6.46 36.06
N ASN A 147 -2.05 -5.85 37.25
CA ASN A 147 -0.96 -5.96 38.20
C ASN A 147 -1.55 -6.33 39.57
N ARG A 148 -1.81 -7.63 39.78
CA ARG A 148 -2.18 -8.17 41.09
C ARG A 148 -0.92 -8.64 41.83
N ARG A 149 -0.81 -8.14 43.05
CA ARG A 149 0.29 -8.26 44.02
C ARG A 149 0.64 -9.72 44.34
N LEU A 150 1.92 -10.04 44.36
CA LEU A 150 2.50 -11.20 45.03
C LEU A 150 2.76 -10.87 46.52
N PRO A 151 2.56 -11.82 47.46
CA PRO A 151 2.90 -11.60 48.86
C PRO A 151 4.36 -11.97 49.19
N ASP A 152 4.89 -11.19 50.12
CA ASP A 152 6.19 -11.24 50.79
C ASP A 152 6.33 -12.48 51.67
N LEU A 153 7.50 -13.14 51.63
CA LEU A 153 7.90 -14.21 52.54
C LEU A 153 9.41 -14.16 52.79
N THR A 154 9.76 -13.50 53.89
CA THR A 154 11.06 -13.55 54.55
C THR A 154 11.20 -14.81 55.42
N SER A 155 12.24 -15.62 55.23
CA SER A 155 13.01 -16.26 56.32
C SER A 155 14.03 -17.28 55.77
N SER A 156 15.31 -17.09 56.08
CA SER A 156 16.38 -18.12 55.95
C SER A 156 16.35 -19.12 57.12
N PRO A 157 17.02 -20.28 57.01
CA PRO A 157 18.35 -20.36 57.64
C PRO A 157 19.43 -21.11 56.83
N LYS A 158 20.65 -20.95 57.34
CA LYS A 158 21.99 -21.28 56.84
C LYS A 158 22.30 -22.78 56.77
N ILE A 159 23.24 -23.16 55.89
CA ILE A 159 24.35 -24.10 56.18
C ILE A 159 25.55 -23.72 55.28
N ASP A 160 26.70 -23.49 55.93
CA ASP A 160 28.02 -23.25 55.34
C ASP A 160 28.62 -24.57 54.81
N LEU A 161 29.46 -24.51 53.76
CA LEU A 161 30.63 -25.39 53.56
C LEU A 161 31.55 -24.88 52.42
N LEU A 162 32.69 -24.30 52.85
CA LEU A 162 34.07 -24.39 52.34
C LEU A 162 34.44 -23.98 50.87
N PHE A 163 35.25 -22.90 50.83
CA PHE A 163 36.21 -22.36 49.83
C PHE A 163 37.12 -23.40 49.11
N PRO A 164 37.83 -23.08 47.98
CA PRO A 164 38.49 -21.79 47.72
C PRO A 164 38.56 -21.22 46.28
N SER A 165 38.65 -19.88 46.25
CA SER A 165 39.54 -19.05 45.44
C SER A 165 39.60 -19.23 43.91
N SER A 166 38.89 -18.36 43.18
CA SER A 166 39.40 -17.78 41.93
C SER A 166 38.74 -16.43 41.62
N THR A 167 39.61 -15.43 41.50
CA THR A 167 39.52 -14.20 40.72
C THR A 167 38.12 -13.74 40.31
N THR A 168 37.64 -12.69 40.97
CA THR A 168 36.49 -11.87 40.58
C THR A 168 36.66 -11.30 39.17
N LEU A 169 36.09 -12.00 38.18
CA LEU A 169 35.66 -11.38 36.93
C LEU A 169 34.38 -10.59 37.24
N LEU A 170 34.51 -9.27 37.33
CA LEU A 170 33.36 -8.37 37.30
C LEU A 170 32.49 -8.70 36.08
N PRO A 171 31.16 -8.80 36.22
CA PRO A 171 30.29 -8.98 35.06
C PRO A 171 30.48 -7.75 34.16
N ARG A 172 30.99 -7.99 32.94
CA ARG A 172 31.04 -6.95 31.92
C ARG A 172 29.60 -6.45 31.73
N PRO A 173 29.37 -5.12 31.71
CA PRO A 173 28.06 -4.61 31.36
C PRO A 173 27.71 -5.17 29.98
N ASN A 174 26.46 -5.61 29.80
CA ASN A 174 25.89 -5.93 28.51
C ASN A 174 26.06 -4.71 27.59
N PHE A 175 27.19 -4.64 26.90
CA PHE A 175 27.31 -3.86 25.69
C PHE A 175 26.30 -4.49 24.74
N PHE A 176 25.15 -3.85 24.58
CA PHE A 176 24.42 -3.90 23.32
C PHE A 176 25.47 -3.59 22.25
N ILE A 177 26.00 -4.61 21.59
CA ILE A 177 26.78 -4.42 20.39
C ILE A 177 25.78 -3.76 19.44
N CYS A 178 25.93 -2.45 19.27
CA CYS A 178 25.33 -1.68 18.20
C CYS A 178 25.79 -2.35 16.91
N THR A 179 25.03 -3.34 16.46
CA THR A 179 25.45 -4.25 15.42
C THR A 179 25.20 -3.50 14.12
N MET A 180 26.24 -2.79 13.70
CA MET A 180 26.30 -2.09 12.42
C MET A 180 25.71 -2.98 11.30
N ALA A 181 24.97 -2.39 10.37
CA ALA A 181 24.47 -3.07 9.18
C ALA A 181 25.57 -3.91 8.52
N SER A 182 25.22 -5.11 8.05
CA SER A 182 26.20 -5.98 7.38
C SER A 182 26.74 -5.32 6.09
N PRO A 183 27.91 -5.76 5.58
CA PRO A 183 28.46 -5.18 4.35
C PRO A 183 27.49 -5.30 3.18
N GLN A 184 27.46 -4.31 2.29
CA GLN A 184 26.67 -4.39 1.06
C GLN A 184 27.22 -5.50 0.17
N GLN A 185 26.37 -6.47 -0.17
CA GLN A 185 26.69 -7.57 -1.10
C GLN A 185 25.89 -7.49 -2.41
N ILE A 186 24.75 -6.79 -2.40
CA ILE A 186 23.90 -6.57 -3.57
C ILE A 186 23.72 -5.06 -3.72
N ARG A 187 24.11 -4.52 -4.87
CA ARG A 187 23.98 -3.11 -5.23
C ARG A 187 23.01 -2.95 -6.39
N THR A 188 22.01 -2.09 -6.23
CA THR A 188 20.96 -1.79 -7.20
C THR A 188 20.77 -0.27 -7.33
N PRO A 189 20.05 0.22 -8.34
CA PRO A 189 19.70 1.64 -8.40
C PRO A 189 18.97 2.14 -7.15
N ILE A 190 18.18 1.28 -6.48
CA ILE A 190 17.47 1.62 -5.24
C ILE A 190 18.44 1.79 -4.07
N THR A 191 19.44 0.92 -3.94
CA THR A 191 20.46 1.07 -2.88
C THR A 191 21.25 2.37 -3.06
N ASP A 192 21.58 2.71 -4.31
CA ASP A 192 22.31 3.94 -4.63
C ASP A 192 21.46 5.19 -4.37
N LEU A 193 20.18 5.14 -4.76
CA LEU A 193 19.23 6.24 -4.57
C LEU A 193 19.08 6.64 -3.11
N PHE A 194 18.82 5.66 -2.23
CA PHE A 194 18.59 5.92 -0.81
C PHE A 194 19.88 5.88 0.02
N LYS A 195 21.02 5.49 -0.56
CA LYS A 195 22.28 5.25 0.14
C LYS A 195 22.15 4.20 1.25
N ILE A 196 21.37 3.16 0.97
CA ILE A 196 21.17 2.00 1.86
C ILE A 196 22.06 0.84 1.40
N LYS A 197 22.33 -0.12 2.29
CA LYS A 197 23.22 -1.24 1.98
C LYS A 197 22.51 -2.40 1.29
N HIS A 198 21.23 -2.59 1.59
CA HIS A 198 20.47 -3.76 1.17
C HIS A 198 19.18 -3.34 0.45
N PRO A 199 18.83 -4.00 -0.67
CA PRO A 199 17.65 -3.65 -1.47
C PRO A 199 16.35 -4.19 -0.83
N ILE A 200 16.13 -3.85 0.44
CA ILE A 200 15.02 -4.31 1.27
C ILE A 200 14.37 -3.09 1.92
N LEU A 201 13.09 -2.89 1.61
CA LEU A 201 12.24 -1.86 2.20
C LEU A 201 11.24 -2.54 3.14
N LEU A 202 11.06 -1.95 4.32
CA LEU A 202 9.97 -2.32 5.21
C LEU A 202 8.65 -1.78 4.66
N ALA A 203 7.61 -2.60 4.67
CA ALA A 203 6.28 -2.13 4.32
C ALA A 203 5.69 -1.19 5.38
N GLY A 204 5.10 -0.08 4.94
CA GLY A 204 4.28 0.80 5.77
C GLY A 204 3.01 0.08 6.24
N MET A 205 3.08 -0.54 7.41
CA MET A 205 1.95 -1.26 8.03
C MET A 205 1.48 -0.49 9.26
N ASN A 206 0.22 -0.06 9.28
CA ASN A 206 -0.36 0.60 10.45
C ASN A 206 -0.17 -0.29 11.69
N VAL A 207 0.27 0.30 12.81
CA VAL A 207 0.61 -0.36 14.09
C VAL A 207 1.81 -1.32 14.01
N ALA A 208 1.84 -2.26 13.05
CA ALA A 208 2.89 -3.28 12.96
C ALA A 208 4.26 -2.68 12.60
N ALA A 209 4.32 -1.75 11.64
CA ALA A 209 5.53 -1.04 11.23
C ALA A 209 5.66 0.30 11.96
N GLY A 210 5.67 0.24 13.29
CA GLY A 210 5.90 1.40 14.14
C GLY A 210 7.36 1.92 14.08
N PRO A 211 7.65 3.02 14.81
CA PRO A 211 8.94 3.71 14.79
C PRO A 211 10.14 2.80 15.07
N LYS A 212 10.02 1.92 16.06
CA LYS A 212 11.08 0.97 16.46
C LYS A 212 11.45 0.00 15.34
N LEU A 213 10.45 -0.58 14.65
CA LEU A 213 10.71 -1.51 13.55
C LEU A 213 11.32 -0.81 12.33
N ALA A 214 10.78 0.36 11.95
CA ALA A 214 11.31 1.14 10.85
C ALA A 214 12.78 1.55 11.12
N ALA A 215 13.09 2.00 12.33
CA ALA A 215 14.47 2.29 12.72
C ALA A 215 15.35 1.03 12.69
N ALA A 216 14.87 -0.11 13.19
CA ALA A 216 15.64 -1.36 13.20
C ALA A 216 15.99 -1.85 11.79
N VAL A 217 15.05 -1.81 10.84
CA VAL A 217 15.30 -2.16 9.43
C VAL A 217 16.30 -1.18 8.79
N THR A 218 16.18 0.12 9.08
CA THR A 218 17.12 1.14 8.61
C THR A 218 18.53 0.90 9.17
N ASN A 219 18.65 0.65 10.47
CA ASN A 219 19.91 0.32 11.15
C ASN A 219 20.54 -0.97 10.63
N ALA A 220 19.72 -1.93 10.20
CA ALA A 220 20.17 -3.17 9.57
C ALA A 220 20.67 -2.98 8.13
N GLY A 221 20.48 -1.80 7.53
CA GLY A 221 20.97 -1.46 6.19
C GLY A 221 19.91 -1.49 5.10
N GLY A 222 18.64 -1.76 5.43
CA GLY A 222 17.49 -1.54 4.55
C GLY A 222 16.94 -0.11 4.66
N LEU A 223 15.70 0.08 4.24
CA LEU A 223 14.95 1.34 4.42
C LEU A 223 13.67 1.09 5.19
N GLY A 224 13.57 1.68 6.39
CA GLY A 224 12.36 1.66 7.20
C GLY A 224 11.31 2.65 6.71
N VAL A 225 10.04 2.25 6.74
CA VAL A 225 8.89 3.09 6.40
C VAL A 225 7.84 3.00 7.49
N ILE A 226 7.40 4.16 8.01
CA ILE A 226 6.30 4.24 8.98
C ILE A 226 4.97 4.17 8.22
N GLY A 227 4.04 3.32 8.68
CA GLY A 227 2.65 3.31 8.19
C GLY A 227 1.78 4.33 8.93
N GLY A 228 1.46 5.45 8.28
CA GLY A 228 0.74 6.59 8.88
C GLY A 228 -0.77 6.59 8.68
N VAL A 229 -1.41 5.40 8.69
CA VAL A 229 -2.86 5.28 8.46
C VAL A 229 -3.64 5.92 9.61
N GLY A 230 -4.44 6.94 9.30
CA GLY A 230 -5.25 7.64 10.29
C GLY A 230 -4.47 8.57 11.23
N TYR A 231 -3.18 8.81 10.98
CA TYR A 231 -2.40 9.74 11.79
C TYR A 231 -2.88 11.17 11.63
N THR A 232 -3.02 11.85 12.77
CA THR A 232 -3.10 13.31 12.80
C THR A 232 -1.70 13.91 12.58
N PRO A 233 -1.61 15.21 12.25
CA PRO A 233 -0.33 15.92 12.17
C PRO A 233 0.55 15.75 13.42
N ASP A 234 -0.04 15.79 14.62
CA ASP A 234 0.73 15.65 15.86
C ASP A 234 1.22 14.22 16.07
N MET A 235 0.36 13.22 15.80
CA MET A 235 0.77 11.81 15.84
C MET A 235 1.92 11.54 14.86
N LEU A 236 1.85 12.05 13.63
CA LEU A 236 2.92 11.84 12.65
C LEU A 236 4.25 12.47 13.12
N LYS A 237 4.22 13.67 13.72
CA LYS A 237 5.42 14.30 14.29
C LYS A 237 6.04 13.45 15.40
N GLU A 238 5.21 12.96 16.33
CA GLU A 238 5.65 12.12 17.44
C GLU A 238 6.27 10.81 16.95
N GLN A 239 5.61 10.12 16.01
CA GLN A 239 6.08 8.86 15.45
C GLN A 239 7.41 9.02 14.69
N ILE A 240 7.59 10.12 13.95
CA ILE A 240 8.86 10.42 13.29
C ILE A 240 9.96 10.77 14.31
N ALA A 241 9.64 11.53 15.36
CA ALA A 241 10.59 11.85 16.42
C ALA A 241 11.08 10.58 17.12
N GLU A 242 10.16 9.69 17.51
CA GLU A 242 10.45 8.39 18.10
C GLU A 242 11.31 7.52 17.17
N LEU A 243 11.02 7.50 15.86
CA LEU A 243 11.83 6.75 14.88
C LEU A 243 13.28 7.24 14.90
N LYS A 244 13.46 8.56 14.90
CA LYS A 244 14.80 9.18 14.91
C LYS A 244 15.55 8.89 16.20
N GLU A 245 14.88 8.71 17.33
CA GLU A 245 15.51 8.29 18.58
C GLU A 245 16.13 6.90 18.46
N TYR A 246 15.46 5.97 17.78
CA TYR A 246 15.95 4.61 17.56
C TYR A 246 16.98 4.45 16.44
N LEU A 247 17.17 5.45 15.56
CA LEU A 247 18.20 5.41 14.53
C LEU A 247 19.61 5.48 15.11
N VAL A 248 20.53 4.64 14.62
CA VAL A 248 21.96 4.70 14.95
C VAL A 248 22.60 5.90 14.27
N ASP A 249 22.37 6.07 12.96
CA ASP A 249 22.69 7.29 12.23
C ASP A 249 21.44 8.17 12.15
N LYS A 250 21.48 9.33 12.82
CA LYS A 250 20.35 10.28 12.88
C LYS A 250 19.98 10.89 11.53
N ASN A 251 20.86 10.75 10.53
CA ASN A 251 20.64 11.20 9.16
C ASN A 251 20.28 10.05 8.20
N ALA A 252 20.13 8.83 8.72
CA ALA A 252 19.74 7.68 7.90
C ALA A 252 18.39 7.92 7.22
N PRO A 253 18.19 7.41 6.00
CA PRO A 253 16.95 7.59 5.27
C PRO A 253 15.81 6.83 5.95
N PHE A 254 14.62 7.41 5.93
CA PHE A 254 13.37 6.75 6.30
C PHE A 254 12.25 7.20 5.37
N GLY A 255 11.16 6.43 5.35
CA GLY A 255 9.97 6.77 4.59
C GLY A 255 8.71 6.90 5.45
N VAL A 256 7.66 7.47 4.84
CA VAL A 256 6.31 7.56 5.40
C VAL A 256 5.30 7.10 4.35
N ASP A 257 4.39 6.21 4.75
CA ASP A 257 3.32 5.66 3.91
C ASP A 257 1.95 6.16 4.36
N LEU A 258 1.18 6.78 3.46
CA LEU A 258 -0.18 7.24 3.68
C LEU A 258 -1.15 6.58 2.69
N LEU A 259 -2.38 6.34 3.16
CA LEU A 259 -3.47 5.79 2.34
C LEU A 259 -4.28 6.94 1.75
N LEU A 260 -4.29 7.03 0.43
CA LEU A 260 -4.91 8.13 -0.31
C LEU A 260 -5.93 7.59 -1.33
N PRO A 261 -7.04 6.96 -0.88
CA PRO A 261 -8.09 6.52 -1.78
C PRO A 261 -8.70 7.71 -2.53
N GLN A 262 -9.11 7.48 -3.78
CA GLN A 262 -9.96 8.45 -4.46
C GLN A 262 -11.30 8.57 -3.72
N VAL A 263 -11.74 9.81 -3.48
CA VAL A 263 -13.04 10.13 -2.88
C VAL A 263 -13.90 10.86 -3.92
N GLY A 264 -15.18 10.49 -4.01
CA GLY A 264 -16.12 11.06 -4.98
C GLY A 264 -15.93 10.58 -6.42
N GLY A 265 -16.80 11.08 -7.32
CA GLY A 265 -16.82 10.66 -8.72
C GLY A 265 -17.11 9.15 -8.86
N SER A 266 -16.27 8.45 -9.62
CA SER A 266 -16.36 6.99 -9.83
C SER A 266 -15.76 6.15 -8.69
N ALA A 267 -15.43 6.75 -7.54
CA ALA A 267 -14.90 6.04 -6.39
C ALA A 267 -15.96 5.12 -5.75
N ARG A 268 -15.50 4.08 -5.05
CA ARG A 268 -16.36 3.29 -4.16
C ARG A 268 -16.99 4.20 -3.13
N LYS A 269 -18.29 4.05 -2.87
CA LYS A 269 -19.03 4.87 -1.90
C LYS A 269 -18.53 4.71 -0.47
N THR A 270 -17.87 3.59 -0.18
CA THR A 270 -17.20 3.29 1.09
C THR A 270 -15.85 4.01 1.25
N ASN A 271 -15.32 4.65 0.21
CA ASN A 271 -14.08 5.40 0.32
C ASN A 271 -14.30 6.70 1.10
N TYR A 272 -13.39 6.95 2.03
CA TYR A 272 -13.30 8.22 2.73
C TYR A 272 -11.85 8.70 2.79
N ASP A 273 -11.66 9.98 3.11
CA ASP A 273 -10.34 10.56 3.27
C ASP A 273 -9.75 10.19 4.64
N TYR A 274 -8.79 9.26 4.66
CA TYR A 274 -8.06 8.86 5.87
C TYR A 274 -7.30 10.01 6.52
N THR A 275 -7.02 11.10 5.79
CA THR A 275 -6.33 12.28 6.31
C THR A 275 -7.27 13.31 6.93
N LYS A 276 -8.59 13.12 6.81
CA LYS A 276 -9.63 14.04 7.32
C LYS A 276 -9.38 15.50 6.91
N GLY A 277 -8.97 15.72 5.65
CA GLY A 277 -8.64 17.04 5.10
C GLY A 277 -7.30 17.62 5.54
N LYS A 278 -6.41 16.82 6.13
CA LYS A 278 -5.10 17.27 6.67
C LYS A 278 -3.89 16.84 5.84
N LEU A 279 -4.11 16.29 4.64
CA LEU A 279 -3.03 15.82 3.75
C LEU A 279 -1.90 16.85 3.60
N ASP A 280 -2.21 18.12 3.32
CA ASP A 280 -1.18 19.12 3.08
C ASP A 280 -0.29 19.38 4.31
N GLN A 281 -0.86 19.31 5.53
CA GLN A 281 -0.13 19.46 6.78
C GLN A 281 0.75 18.23 7.07
N LEU A 282 0.24 17.03 6.79
CA LEU A 282 1.02 15.79 6.87
C LEU A 282 2.22 15.86 5.91
N VAL A 283 2.01 16.36 4.69
CA VAL A 283 3.09 16.55 3.69
C VAL A 283 4.12 17.58 4.16
N ASP A 284 3.70 18.69 4.78
CA ASP A 284 4.64 19.66 5.38
C ASP A 284 5.53 18.98 6.42
N ILE A 285 4.95 18.19 7.33
CA ILE A 285 5.70 17.45 8.36
C ILE A 285 6.69 16.47 7.72
N ILE A 286 6.26 15.74 6.68
CA ILE A 286 7.12 14.78 5.97
C ILE A 286 8.32 15.52 5.36
N ILE A 287 8.08 16.68 4.72
CA ILE A 287 9.13 17.51 4.13
C ILE A 287 10.08 18.05 5.22
N GLU A 288 9.54 18.71 6.24
CA GLU A 288 10.31 19.31 7.34
C GLU A 288 11.12 18.27 8.12
N SER A 289 10.61 17.04 8.23
CA SER A 289 11.29 15.96 8.91
C SER A 289 12.53 15.42 8.17
N GLY A 290 12.68 15.72 6.88
CA GLY A 290 13.77 15.21 6.06
C GLY A 290 13.60 13.75 5.61
N ALA A 291 12.36 13.22 5.63
CA ALA A 291 12.03 11.92 5.05
C ALA A 291 12.55 11.82 3.61
N LYS A 292 12.95 10.62 3.18
CA LYS A 292 13.50 10.39 1.82
C LYS A 292 12.53 9.71 0.88
N LEU A 293 11.51 9.07 1.42
CA LEU A 293 10.51 8.35 0.66
C LEU A 293 9.11 8.71 1.16
N PHE A 294 8.25 9.14 0.24
CA PHE A 294 6.81 9.23 0.44
C PHE A 294 6.13 8.09 -0.31
N VAL A 295 5.25 7.35 0.36
CA VAL A 295 4.49 6.26 -0.24
C VAL A 295 3.01 6.61 -0.23
N SER A 296 2.38 6.47 -1.39
CA SER A 296 0.92 6.52 -1.52
C SER A 296 0.40 5.11 -1.76
N ALA A 297 -0.36 4.62 -0.81
CA ALA A 297 -1.10 3.37 -0.94
C ALA A 297 -2.58 3.63 -1.27
N VAL A 298 -3.25 2.59 -1.79
CA VAL A 298 -4.71 2.52 -2.06
C VAL A 298 -5.23 3.48 -3.16
N GLY A 299 -4.50 4.54 -3.47
CA GLY A 299 -4.75 5.45 -4.58
C GLY A 299 -3.50 6.25 -4.92
N VAL A 300 -3.70 7.46 -5.44
CA VAL A 300 -2.64 8.37 -5.87
C VAL A 300 -2.83 9.72 -5.19
N PRO A 301 -1.75 10.45 -4.85
CA PRO A 301 -1.85 11.77 -4.28
C PRO A 301 -2.30 12.80 -5.34
N PRO A 302 -2.86 13.94 -4.92
CA PRO A 302 -3.04 15.09 -5.79
C PRO A 302 -1.71 15.54 -6.41
N LYS A 303 -1.74 16.08 -7.63
CA LYS A 303 -0.53 16.49 -8.37
C LYS A 303 0.31 17.52 -7.61
N HIS A 304 -0.32 18.46 -6.90
CA HIS A 304 0.41 19.48 -6.13
C HIS A 304 1.22 18.89 -4.97
N VAL A 305 0.81 17.72 -4.43
CA VAL A 305 1.58 17.00 -3.42
C VAL A 305 2.84 16.41 -4.04
N VAL A 306 2.73 15.78 -5.22
CA VAL A 306 3.90 15.25 -5.96
C VAL A 306 4.90 16.37 -6.25
N ASP A 307 4.40 17.52 -6.71
CA ASP A 307 5.26 18.69 -7.02
C ASP A 307 6.00 19.21 -5.79
N ARG A 308 5.33 19.27 -4.62
CA ARG A 308 5.95 19.67 -3.34
C ARG A 308 7.01 18.67 -2.89
N LEU A 309 6.72 17.36 -2.99
CA LEU A 309 7.68 16.30 -2.65
C LEU A 309 8.92 16.38 -3.54
N HIS A 310 8.75 16.53 -4.85
CA HIS A 310 9.87 16.67 -5.80
C HIS A 310 10.68 17.95 -5.57
N ALA A 311 10.02 19.08 -5.27
CA ALA A 311 10.70 20.32 -4.91
C ALA A 311 11.57 20.19 -3.64
N ALA A 312 11.14 19.34 -2.69
CA ALA A 312 11.89 18.99 -1.50
C ALA A 312 12.92 17.86 -1.71
N GLY A 313 13.00 17.28 -2.91
CA GLY A 313 13.88 16.14 -3.20
C GLY A 313 13.45 14.82 -2.56
N ILE A 314 12.17 14.67 -2.21
CA ILE A 314 11.59 13.45 -1.64
C ILE A 314 11.07 12.57 -2.78
N VAL A 315 11.49 11.30 -2.75
CA VAL A 315 11.09 10.30 -3.74
C VAL A 315 9.63 9.91 -3.50
N TYR A 316 8.81 9.98 -4.54
CA TYR A 316 7.42 9.53 -4.51
C TYR A 316 7.29 8.11 -5.07
N MET A 317 6.81 7.20 -4.23
CA MET A 317 6.44 5.84 -4.59
C MET A 317 4.92 5.63 -4.54
N ASN A 318 4.37 4.95 -5.55
CA ASN A 318 2.95 4.53 -5.52
C ASN A 318 2.82 3.01 -5.49
N MET A 319 1.94 2.51 -4.63
CA MET A 319 1.55 1.10 -4.62
C MET A 319 0.55 0.79 -5.73
N ILE A 320 0.74 -0.32 -6.44
CA ILE A 320 -0.22 -0.84 -7.42
C ILE A 320 -0.40 -2.35 -7.22
N GLY A 321 -1.62 -2.85 -7.48
CA GLY A 321 -1.92 -4.28 -7.55
C GLY A 321 -2.40 -4.76 -8.93
N HIS A 322 -2.36 -3.90 -9.95
CA HIS A 322 -2.78 -4.23 -11.30
C HIS A 322 -2.04 -3.36 -12.35
N PRO A 323 -1.65 -3.91 -13.52
CA PRO A 323 -0.94 -3.15 -14.57
C PRO A 323 -1.67 -1.87 -15.02
N LYS A 324 -3.02 -1.92 -15.09
CA LYS A 324 -3.86 -0.77 -15.46
C LYS A 324 -3.63 0.51 -14.62
N HIS A 325 -3.10 0.38 -13.40
CA HIS A 325 -2.84 1.53 -12.54
C HIS A 325 -1.56 2.29 -12.91
N VAL A 326 -0.66 1.65 -13.67
CA VAL A 326 0.68 2.19 -13.97
C VAL A 326 0.59 3.53 -14.72
N GLN A 327 -0.22 3.61 -15.78
CA GLN A 327 -0.28 4.80 -16.62
C GLN A 327 -0.64 6.07 -15.81
N LYS A 328 -1.64 5.98 -14.92
CA LYS A 328 -2.03 7.10 -14.06
C LYS A 328 -0.88 7.56 -13.14
N CYS A 329 -0.07 6.63 -12.64
CA CYS A 329 1.09 6.95 -11.79
C CYS A 329 2.21 7.62 -12.62
N LEU A 330 2.45 7.13 -13.83
CA LEU A 330 3.42 7.70 -14.76
C LEU A 330 3.04 9.14 -15.15
N ASP A 331 1.76 9.38 -15.46
CA ASP A 331 1.24 10.71 -15.84
C ASP A 331 1.38 11.72 -14.68
N LEU A 332 1.29 11.26 -13.44
CA LEU A 332 1.49 12.08 -12.24
C LEU A 332 2.97 12.37 -11.93
N GLY A 333 3.90 11.61 -12.52
CA GLY A 333 5.33 11.77 -12.30
C GLY A 333 5.88 10.89 -11.17
N VAL A 334 5.35 9.67 -10.98
CA VAL A 334 5.89 8.73 -10.00
C VAL A 334 7.37 8.42 -10.22
N ASP A 335 8.12 8.24 -9.14
CA ASP A 335 9.55 7.88 -9.20
C ASP A 335 9.79 6.38 -9.07
N ILE A 336 8.96 5.75 -8.24
CA ILE A 336 8.99 4.31 -7.96
C ILE A 336 7.57 3.74 -8.00
N ILE A 337 7.38 2.63 -8.71
CA ILE A 337 6.15 1.85 -8.60
C ILE A 337 6.42 0.62 -7.73
N CYS A 338 5.66 0.46 -6.65
CA CYS A 338 5.68 -0.76 -5.87
C CYS A 338 4.58 -1.71 -6.39
N ALA A 339 5.00 -2.78 -7.07
CA ALA A 339 4.12 -3.78 -7.66
C ALA A 339 3.82 -4.88 -6.63
N GLN A 340 2.63 -4.83 -6.03
CA GLN A 340 2.20 -5.77 -5.02
C GLN A 340 1.30 -6.86 -5.62
N GLY A 341 1.82 -8.08 -5.66
CA GLY A 341 1.04 -9.25 -6.07
C GLY A 341 -0.09 -9.58 -5.08
N GLY A 342 -1.10 -10.30 -5.56
CA GLY A 342 -2.30 -10.69 -4.81
C GLY A 342 -2.03 -11.55 -3.56
N GLU A 343 -0.81 -12.06 -3.42
CA GLU A 343 -0.27 -12.75 -2.24
C GLU A 343 0.02 -11.82 -1.06
N GLY A 344 0.13 -10.51 -1.29
CA GLY A 344 0.38 -9.51 -0.25
C GLY A 344 -0.73 -9.43 0.80
N GLY A 345 -0.36 -9.02 2.02
CA GLY A 345 -1.31 -8.76 3.12
C GLY A 345 -1.91 -7.36 3.04
N GLY A 346 -3.02 -7.14 3.76
CA GLY A 346 -3.70 -5.85 3.72
C GLY A 346 -4.32 -5.58 2.34
N HIS A 347 -4.44 -4.32 1.93
CA HIS A 347 -5.06 -3.97 0.65
C HIS A 347 -4.25 -4.54 -0.51
N THR A 348 -4.86 -5.40 -1.33
CA THR A 348 -4.15 -6.08 -2.42
C THR A 348 -5.06 -6.43 -3.59
N GLY A 349 -4.47 -6.62 -4.77
CA GLY A 349 -5.17 -7.04 -5.98
C GLY A 349 -5.26 -8.56 -6.15
N ASP A 350 -5.48 -9.00 -7.38
CA ASP A 350 -5.61 -10.41 -7.78
C ASP A 350 -4.40 -10.95 -8.54
N VAL A 351 -3.66 -10.07 -9.23
CA VAL A 351 -2.58 -10.48 -10.12
C VAL A 351 -1.42 -11.06 -9.31
N PRO A 352 -0.97 -12.31 -9.58
CA PRO A 352 0.14 -12.92 -8.86
C PRO A 352 1.45 -12.14 -9.01
N THR A 353 2.30 -12.17 -7.98
CA THR A 353 3.61 -11.51 -7.93
C THR A 353 4.46 -11.81 -9.17
N THR A 354 4.51 -13.08 -9.61
CA THR A 354 5.32 -13.54 -10.75
C THR A 354 4.84 -13.04 -12.11
N VAL A 355 3.57 -12.62 -12.21
CA VAL A 355 2.98 -12.04 -13.42
C VAL A 355 3.03 -10.52 -13.36
N LEU A 356 2.70 -9.94 -12.21
CA LEU A 356 2.55 -8.50 -12.04
C LEU A 356 3.89 -7.75 -12.19
N ILE A 357 4.94 -8.23 -11.52
CA ILE A 357 6.22 -7.50 -11.46
C ILE A 357 6.83 -7.30 -12.85
N PRO A 358 7.10 -8.34 -13.66
CA PRO A 358 7.72 -8.13 -14.98
C PRO A 358 6.84 -7.28 -15.91
N ALA A 359 5.51 -7.44 -15.85
CA ALA A 359 4.59 -6.60 -16.62
C ALA A 359 4.71 -5.11 -16.26
N VAL A 360 4.84 -4.79 -14.97
CA VAL A 360 5.00 -3.41 -14.49
C VAL A 360 6.38 -2.85 -14.85
N VAL A 361 7.44 -3.66 -14.76
CA VAL A 361 8.78 -3.29 -15.24
C VAL A 361 8.74 -2.91 -16.70
N ASP A 362 8.08 -3.70 -17.54
CA ASP A 362 7.92 -3.44 -18.96
C ASP A 362 7.15 -2.16 -19.27
N LEU A 363 6.13 -1.84 -18.48
CA LEU A 363 5.37 -0.59 -18.62
C LEU A 363 6.17 0.64 -18.16
N CYS A 364 7.11 0.49 -17.22
CA CYS A 364 7.89 1.60 -16.67
C CYS A 364 9.15 1.94 -17.50
N LYS A 365 9.72 0.97 -18.23
CA LYS A 365 11.09 1.07 -18.79
C LYS A 365 11.36 2.29 -19.69
N ASN A 366 10.33 2.83 -20.35
CA ASN A 366 10.47 3.95 -21.28
C ASN A 366 10.13 5.31 -20.67
N THR A 367 9.67 5.34 -19.42
CA THR A 367 9.26 6.58 -18.74
C THR A 367 10.35 7.01 -17.77
N LYS A 368 10.68 8.31 -17.82
CA LYS A 368 11.67 8.89 -16.91
C LYS A 368 10.97 9.57 -15.74
N SER A 369 11.47 9.30 -14.54
CA SER A 369 11.07 10.02 -13.34
C SER A 369 11.45 11.51 -13.45
N PRO A 370 10.53 12.44 -13.12
CA PRO A 370 10.84 13.87 -13.09
C PRO A 370 11.93 14.23 -12.07
N LEU A 371 12.00 13.54 -10.92
CA LEU A 371 13.00 13.77 -9.88
C LEU A 371 14.33 13.09 -10.21
N LEU A 372 14.30 11.79 -10.49
CA LEU A 372 15.49 10.95 -10.65
C LEU A 372 16.19 11.15 -12.00
N LYS A 373 15.49 11.70 -13.00
CA LYS A 373 15.93 11.88 -14.41
C LYS A 373 16.28 10.59 -15.16
N GLY A 374 16.29 9.45 -14.47
CA GLY A 374 16.42 8.10 -14.98
C GLY A 374 15.07 7.38 -15.12
N PRO A 375 15.09 6.08 -15.48
CA PRO A 375 13.86 5.29 -15.60
C PRO A 375 13.11 5.22 -14.27
N VAL A 376 11.78 5.21 -14.34
CA VAL A 376 10.93 4.89 -13.18
C VAL A 376 11.31 3.51 -12.66
N GLN A 377 11.61 3.42 -11.36
CA GLN A 377 12.03 2.16 -10.76
C GLN A 377 10.82 1.32 -10.35
N VAL A 378 11.01 0.00 -10.28
CA VAL A 378 9.99 -0.92 -9.76
C VAL A 378 10.51 -1.61 -8.51
N ILE A 379 9.67 -1.68 -7.48
CA ILE A 379 9.91 -2.45 -6.26
C ILE A 379 8.87 -3.58 -6.20
N ALA A 380 9.34 -4.78 -5.87
CA ALA A 380 8.50 -5.98 -5.80
C ALA A 380 7.87 -6.14 -4.42
N ALA A 381 6.58 -6.46 -4.36
CA ALA A 381 5.85 -6.75 -3.12
C ALA A 381 4.88 -7.94 -3.30
N GLY A 382 4.51 -8.57 -2.18
CA GLY A 382 3.54 -9.68 -2.16
C GLY A 382 4.21 -11.06 -2.14
N GLY A 383 3.98 -11.83 -1.08
CA GLY A 383 4.52 -13.19 -0.92
C GLY A 383 6.03 -13.29 -0.58
N ILE A 384 6.78 -12.19 -0.70
CA ILE A 384 8.24 -12.16 -0.49
C ILE A 384 8.58 -12.27 1.00
N HIS A 385 9.31 -13.32 1.38
CA HIS A 385 9.62 -13.64 2.78
C HIS A 385 11.04 -14.18 3.03
N ASN A 386 11.87 -14.37 2.00
CA ASN A 386 13.24 -14.85 2.12
C ASN A 386 14.15 -14.32 0.99
N GLY A 387 15.44 -14.67 1.05
CA GLY A 387 16.41 -14.24 0.04
C GLY A 387 16.25 -14.87 -1.34
N GLN A 388 15.66 -16.07 -1.45
CA GLN A 388 15.35 -16.65 -2.76
C GLN A 388 14.37 -15.75 -3.54
N LEU A 389 13.36 -15.23 -2.85
CA LEU A 389 12.38 -14.34 -3.45
C LEU A 389 12.92 -12.92 -3.68
N LEU A 390 13.88 -12.46 -2.88
CA LEU A 390 14.67 -11.27 -3.23
C LEU A 390 15.44 -11.48 -4.54
N ALA A 391 16.19 -12.59 -4.67
CA ALA A 391 16.91 -12.90 -5.90
C ALA A 391 15.94 -12.99 -7.11
N ALA A 392 14.80 -13.67 -6.95
CA ALA A 392 13.79 -13.77 -7.98
C ALA A 392 13.21 -12.41 -8.38
N ALA A 393 12.91 -11.53 -7.42
CA ALA A 393 12.43 -10.17 -7.68
C ALA A 393 13.42 -9.34 -8.50
N LEU A 394 14.71 -9.42 -8.17
CA LEU A 394 15.77 -8.76 -8.93
C LEU A 394 15.84 -9.30 -10.37
N MET A 395 15.68 -10.61 -10.57
CA MET A 395 15.65 -11.23 -11.90
C MET A 395 14.38 -10.90 -12.71
N MET A 396 13.27 -10.56 -12.04
CA MET A 396 12.07 -10.00 -12.70
C MET A 396 12.22 -8.52 -13.07
N GLY A 397 13.35 -7.89 -12.76
CA GLY A 397 13.66 -6.50 -13.10
C GLY A 397 13.33 -5.47 -12.02
N ALA A 398 12.89 -5.89 -10.83
CA ALA A 398 12.73 -4.99 -9.70
C ALA A 398 14.08 -4.56 -9.13
N GLY A 399 14.17 -3.34 -8.59
CA GLY A 399 15.39 -2.81 -7.97
C GLY A 399 15.52 -3.14 -6.48
N ALA A 400 14.42 -3.56 -5.84
CA ALA A 400 14.36 -3.94 -4.43
C ALA A 400 13.06 -4.69 -4.12
N VAL A 401 12.92 -5.14 -2.87
CA VAL A 401 11.70 -5.75 -2.34
C VAL A 401 11.09 -4.91 -1.23
N TRP A 402 9.75 -4.93 -1.15
CA TRP A 402 8.94 -4.30 -0.12
C TRP A 402 8.22 -5.39 0.67
N VAL A 403 8.58 -5.53 1.95
CA VAL A 403 8.26 -6.72 2.75
C VAL A 403 7.44 -6.34 3.98
N GLY A 404 6.28 -6.98 4.11
CA GLY A 404 5.36 -6.79 5.24
C GLY A 404 5.35 -7.98 6.19
N THR A 405 4.60 -9.03 5.84
CA THR A 405 4.27 -10.15 6.75
C THR A 405 5.46 -10.78 7.47
N ARG A 406 6.61 -10.97 6.80
CA ARG A 406 7.81 -11.52 7.47
C ARG A 406 8.28 -10.66 8.63
N PHE A 407 8.17 -9.33 8.51
CA PHE A 407 8.56 -8.37 9.54
C PHE A 407 7.55 -8.25 10.70
N ILE A 408 6.35 -8.83 10.59
CA ILE A 408 5.40 -8.86 11.73
C ILE A 408 5.95 -9.70 12.89
N LEU A 409 6.70 -10.76 12.58
CA LEU A 409 7.31 -11.65 13.55
C LEU A 409 8.71 -11.20 13.98
N THR A 410 8.95 -9.89 14.08
CA THR A 410 10.19 -9.39 14.67
C THR A 410 10.01 -8.82 16.07
N ASP A 411 11.10 -8.77 16.80
CA ASP A 411 11.15 -8.27 18.19
C ASP A 411 10.76 -6.79 18.27
N GLU A 412 11.03 -6.04 17.20
CA GLU A 412 10.78 -4.61 17.09
C GLU A 412 9.39 -4.27 16.55
N ALA A 413 8.68 -5.24 15.98
CA ALA A 413 7.35 -5.02 15.42
C ALA A 413 6.34 -4.65 16.50
N GLY A 414 5.58 -3.57 16.24
CA GLY A 414 4.52 -3.04 17.12
C GLY A 414 3.21 -3.82 17.06
N ALA A 415 3.16 -4.89 16.25
CA ALA A 415 2.00 -5.75 16.15
C ALA A 415 1.70 -6.39 17.52
N PRO A 416 0.44 -6.37 17.99
CA PRO A 416 0.07 -7.02 19.24
C PRO A 416 0.35 -8.53 19.19
N GLU A 417 0.63 -9.15 20.33
CA GLU A 417 1.06 -10.56 20.37
C GLU A 417 0.03 -11.51 19.74
N ALA A 418 -1.28 -11.23 19.88
CA ALA A 418 -2.33 -12.01 19.20
C ALA A 418 -2.19 -11.95 17.66
N HIS A 419 -1.81 -10.81 17.09
CA HIS A 419 -1.56 -10.69 15.65
C HIS A 419 -0.29 -11.41 15.23
N LYS A 420 0.79 -11.31 16.02
CA LYS A 420 2.01 -12.09 15.79
C LYS A 420 1.70 -13.59 15.83
N GLU A 421 0.92 -14.04 16.80
CA GLU A 421 0.55 -15.45 16.93
C GLU A 421 -0.32 -15.93 15.76
N ALA A 422 -1.28 -15.10 15.32
CA ALA A 422 -2.09 -15.40 14.13
C ALA A 422 -1.25 -15.52 12.85
N VAL A 423 -0.15 -14.74 12.72
CA VAL A 423 0.79 -14.90 11.60
C VAL A 423 1.61 -16.18 11.78
N ARG A 424 2.18 -16.41 12.97
CA ARG A 424 3.08 -17.53 13.28
C ARG A 424 2.44 -18.90 13.10
N THR A 425 1.12 -18.99 13.34
CA THR A 425 0.36 -20.23 13.29
C THR A 425 -0.34 -20.45 11.95
N ALA A 426 -0.13 -19.57 10.97
CA ALA A 426 -0.85 -19.67 9.72
C ALA A 426 -0.40 -20.82 8.83
N GLY A 427 -1.37 -21.50 8.24
CA GLY A 427 -1.22 -22.39 7.09
C GLY A 427 -1.53 -21.69 5.76
N HIS A 428 -1.42 -22.45 4.67
CA HIS A 428 -1.59 -21.92 3.31
C HIS A 428 -3.02 -21.44 3.01
N ASP A 429 -4.01 -22.04 3.68
CA ASP A 429 -5.43 -21.78 3.42
C ASP A 429 -6.07 -20.84 4.44
N ASP A 430 -5.33 -20.38 5.44
CA ASP A 430 -5.89 -19.66 6.59
C ASP A 430 -6.00 -18.15 6.40
N ASN A 431 -5.91 -17.65 5.16
CA ASN A 431 -6.14 -16.24 4.86
C ASN A 431 -7.11 -16.09 3.71
N ILE A 432 -7.86 -15.00 3.72
CA ILE A 432 -8.90 -14.69 2.75
C ILE A 432 -8.80 -13.22 2.38
N LYS A 433 -9.27 -12.88 1.17
CA LYS A 433 -9.48 -11.49 0.79
C LYS A 433 -10.94 -11.17 0.98
N THR A 434 -11.20 -10.03 1.59
CA THR A 434 -12.54 -9.61 1.93
C THR A 434 -12.73 -8.11 1.70
N LEU A 435 -13.98 -7.70 1.48
CA LEU A 435 -14.38 -6.29 1.45
C LEU A 435 -14.88 -5.79 2.81
N ILE A 436 -15.17 -6.67 3.76
CA ILE A 436 -16.05 -6.34 4.90
C ILE A 436 -15.53 -5.26 5.83
N PHE A 437 -14.21 -5.05 5.89
CA PHE A 437 -13.59 -4.08 6.80
C PHE A 437 -13.41 -2.68 6.22
N THR A 438 -13.37 -2.54 4.89
CA THR A 438 -13.04 -1.25 4.25
C THR A 438 -13.78 -0.96 2.94
N GLY A 439 -14.64 -1.89 2.49
CA GLY A 439 -15.25 -1.88 1.15
C GLY A 439 -14.25 -2.08 0.01
N ARG A 440 -12.99 -2.40 0.35
CA ARG A 440 -11.89 -2.63 -0.58
C ARG A 440 -11.19 -3.96 -0.28
N PRO A 441 -10.73 -4.71 -1.30
CA PRO A 441 -10.10 -6.00 -1.08
C PRO A 441 -8.92 -5.88 -0.13
N LEU A 442 -9.00 -6.60 0.99
CA LEU A 442 -8.03 -6.64 2.06
C LEU A 442 -7.77 -8.10 2.44
N ARG A 443 -6.50 -8.53 2.50
CA ARG A 443 -6.14 -9.88 2.89
C ARG A 443 -5.86 -9.98 4.40
N VAL A 444 -6.58 -10.88 5.05
CA VAL A 444 -6.61 -11.10 6.50
C VAL A 444 -6.59 -12.59 6.83
N ARG A 445 -6.26 -12.92 8.09
CA ARG A 445 -6.52 -14.23 8.69
C ARG A 445 -7.99 -14.59 8.56
N LYS A 446 -8.29 -15.83 8.16
CA LYS A 446 -9.63 -16.39 8.22
C LYS A 446 -10.05 -16.64 9.67
N ASN A 447 -11.31 -16.37 9.95
CA ASN A 447 -12.02 -16.84 11.13
C ASN A 447 -13.49 -17.11 10.75
N PRO A 448 -14.28 -17.76 11.62
CA PRO A 448 -15.67 -18.09 11.29
C PRO A 448 -16.53 -16.88 10.90
N TYR A 449 -16.31 -15.71 11.52
CA TYR A 449 -17.02 -14.48 11.18
C TYR A 449 -16.75 -14.02 9.74
N ILE A 450 -15.47 -13.94 9.36
CA ILE A 450 -15.07 -13.50 8.01
C ILE A 450 -15.49 -14.56 6.98
N GLU A 451 -15.38 -15.84 7.31
CA GLU A 451 -15.77 -16.93 6.42
C GLU A 451 -17.28 -16.90 6.12
N ASN A 452 -18.12 -16.74 7.14
CA ASN A 452 -19.57 -16.57 6.96
C ASN A 452 -19.92 -15.41 6.02
N TRP A 453 -19.22 -14.28 6.14
CA TRP A 453 -19.40 -13.15 5.22
C TRP A 453 -19.06 -13.51 3.77
N GLU A 454 -17.97 -14.25 3.57
CA GLU A 454 -17.44 -14.57 2.26
C GLU A 454 -18.09 -15.81 1.62
N THR A 455 -18.81 -16.65 2.37
CA THR A 455 -19.50 -17.84 1.83
C THR A 455 -21.02 -17.69 1.82
N GLU A 456 -21.64 -17.21 2.90
CA GLU A 456 -23.10 -17.20 3.05
C GLU A 456 -23.72 -15.82 2.80
N ARG A 457 -22.97 -14.73 3.05
CA ARG A 457 -23.51 -13.35 3.06
C ARG A 457 -22.96 -12.44 1.94
N GLN A 458 -22.50 -13.03 0.85
CA GLN A 458 -21.89 -12.29 -0.27
C GLN A 458 -22.84 -11.23 -0.87
N GLN A 459 -24.13 -11.54 -0.94
CA GLN A 459 -25.15 -10.61 -1.44
C GLN A 459 -25.31 -9.39 -0.52
N GLU A 460 -25.27 -9.57 0.80
CA GLU A 460 -25.29 -8.46 1.76
C GLU A 460 -24.05 -7.57 1.62
N ILE A 461 -22.86 -8.14 1.34
CA ILE A 461 -21.64 -7.35 1.06
C ILE A 461 -21.90 -6.39 -0.12
N LYS A 462 -22.48 -6.90 -1.22
CA LYS A 462 -22.79 -6.10 -2.41
C LYS A 462 -23.77 -4.97 -2.05
N GLU A 463 -24.84 -5.28 -1.33
CA GLU A 463 -25.89 -4.32 -0.98
C GLU A 463 -25.40 -3.22 -0.03
N LEU A 464 -24.66 -3.58 1.02
CA LEU A 464 -24.15 -2.63 2.01
C LEU A 464 -23.10 -1.71 1.37
N THR A 465 -22.14 -2.27 0.64
CA THR A 465 -21.09 -1.48 0.00
C THR A 465 -21.65 -0.58 -1.12
N ALA A 466 -22.70 -1.00 -1.82
CA ALA A 466 -23.43 -0.17 -2.79
C ALA A 466 -24.20 1.01 -2.14
N LYS A 467 -24.50 0.91 -0.84
CA LYS A 467 -25.05 2.00 -0.01
C LYS A 467 -23.95 2.84 0.65
N GLY A 468 -22.68 2.47 0.51
CA GLY A 468 -21.55 3.13 1.17
C GLY A 468 -21.36 2.69 2.63
N VAL A 469 -22.04 1.63 3.06
CA VAL A 469 -21.94 1.08 4.42
C VAL A 469 -20.89 -0.03 4.43
N ILE A 470 -20.02 -0.02 5.42
CA ILE A 470 -19.05 -1.08 5.65
C ILE A 470 -19.74 -2.26 6.35
N PRO A 471 -19.67 -3.49 5.81
CA PRO A 471 -20.36 -4.65 6.40
C PRO A 471 -20.03 -4.90 7.86
N TYR A 472 -18.76 -4.77 8.23
CA TYR A 472 -18.31 -4.87 9.62
C TYR A 472 -18.96 -3.81 10.53
N GLU A 473 -19.03 -2.55 10.11
CA GLU A 473 -19.62 -1.47 10.91
C GLU A 473 -21.12 -1.69 11.13
N ALA A 474 -21.83 -2.23 10.12
CA ALA A 474 -23.25 -2.56 10.24
C ALA A 474 -23.51 -3.68 11.27
N ASP A 475 -22.66 -4.71 11.32
CA ASP A 475 -22.78 -5.76 12.33
C ASP A 475 -22.37 -5.25 13.73
N LEU A 476 -21.35 -4.39 13.82
CA LEU A 476 -20.95 -3.76 15.09
C LEU A 476 -22.07 -2.89 15.66
N GLU A 477 -22.73 -2.06 14.84
CA GLU A 477 -23.84 -1.22 15.25
C GLU A 477 -25.02 -2.07 15.78
N LYS A 478 -25.34 -3.19 15.11
CA LYS A 478 -26.37 -4.13 15.59
C LYS A 478 -26.00 -4.72 16.95
N LEU A 479 -24.76 -5.15 17.12
CA LEU A 479 -24.27 -5.73 18.37
C LEU A 479 -24.35 -4.72 19.52
N MET A 480 -23.87 -3.49 19.30
CA MET A 480 -23.93 -2.42 20.30
C MET A 480 -25.37 -2.06 20.68
N ASN A 481 -26.27 -1.94 19.69
CA ASN A 481 -27.68 -1.65 19.95
C ASN A 481 -28.42 -2.79 20.66
N SER A 482 -27.96 -4.04 20.52
CA SER A 482 -28.51 -5.18 21.26
C SER A 482 -28.02 -5.27 22.71
N GLY A 483 -26.90 -4.62 23.05
CA GLY A 483 -26.32 -4.61 24.39
C GLY A 483 -26.90 -3.55 25.34
N ASP A 484 -27.58 -2.53 24.83
CA ASP A 484 -28.16 -1.42 25.60
C ASP A 484 -29.60 -1.70 26.12
N GLY A 485 -30.08 -2.94 25.99
CA GLY A 485 -31.42 -3.36 26.42
C GLY A 485 -31.52 -3.68 27.91
N GLU A 486 -31.65 -2.66 28.77
CA GLU A 486 -32.37 -2.85 30.04
C GLU A 486 -33.85 -3.15 29.73
N GLY A 487 -34.24 -4.41 29.93
CA GLY A 487 -35.60 -4.85 30.32
C GLY A 487 -36.79 -4.34 29.50
N SER A 488 -37.12 -5.02 28.40
CA SER A 488 -38.52 -5.18 28.01
C SER A 488 -38.97 -6.57 28.45
N GLY A 489 -39.64 -6.64 29.61
CA GLY A 489 -40.34 -7.84 30.01
C GLY A 489 -41.44 -8.14 29.00
N GLU A 490 -41.25 -9.18 28.20
CA GLU A 490 -42.34 -10.01 27.71
C GLU A 490 -41.79 -11.42 27.49
N SER A 491 -42.26 -12.33 28.34
CA SER A 491 -42.00 -13.76 28.31
C SER A 491 -42.46 -14.37 26.99
N GLY A 492 -41.50 -14.73 26.13
CA GLY A 492 -41.67 -15.67 25.04
C GLY A 492 -40.59 -16.73 25.16
N SER A 493 -40.98 -17.95 25.51
CA SER A 493 -40.11 -19.11 25.70
C SER A 493 -39.45 -19.53 24.40
N ASP A 494 -38.13 -19.35 24.28
CA ASP A 494 -37.26 -20.13 23.41
C ASP A 494 -35.87 -20.22 24.05
N ASP A 495 -35.63 -21.32 24.77
CA ASP A 495 -34.41 -21.60 25.56
C ASP A 495 -33.22 -22.01 24.67
N ASN A 496 -32.87 -21.24 23.65
CA ASN A 496 -31.65 -21.47 22.83
C ASN A 496 -30.99 -20.21 22.25
N ALA A 497 -31.25 -19.02 22.82
CA ALA A 497 -30.38 -17.88 22.58
C ALA A 497 -29.16 -18.01 23.50
N ALA A 498 -28.09 -18.63 23.01
CA ALA A 498 -26.79 -18.53 23.67
C ALA A 498 -26.50 -17.05 23.90
N GLU A 499 -26.24 -16.65 25.15
CA GLU A 499 -25.65 -15.35 25.44
C GLU A 499 -24.39 -15.25 24.56
N VAL A 500 -24.45 -14.45 23.50
CA VAL A 500 -23.28 -14.18 22.68
C VAL A 500 -22.38 -13.35 23.57
N ASP A 501 -21.29 -13.96 24.04
CA ASP A 501 -20.27 -13.23 24.76
C ASP A 501 -19.77 -12.11 23.84
N ILE A 502 -20.10 -10.88 24.23
CA ILE A 502 -19.78 -9.68 23.46
C ILE A 502 -18.27 -9.58 23.27
N ASP A 503 -17.48 -10.01 24.26
CA ASP A 503 -16.03 -9.99 24.18
C ASP A 503 -15.53 -11.00 23.13
N ASP A 504 -16.09 -12.21 23.08
CA ASP A 504 -15.77 -13.22 22.05
C ASP A 504 -16.16 -12.76 20.64
N ALA A 505 -17.29 -12.04 20.50
CA ALA A 505 -17.73 -11.48 19.22
C ALA A 505 -16.79 -10.36 18.75
N LEU A 506 -16.38 -9.47 19.66
CA LEU A 506 -15.45 -8.38 19.36
C LEU A 506 -14.05 -8.88 19.00
N ASP A 507 -13.60 -9.99 19.57
CA ASP A 507 -12.33 -10.61 19.19
C ASP A 507 -12.34 -11.13 17.74
N GLN A 508 -13.47 -11.66 17.28
CA GLN A 508 -13.63 -12.11 15.88
C GLN A 508 -13.70 -10.95 14.88
N PHE A 509 -14.08 -9.77 15.33
CA PHE A 509 -14.14 -8.56 14.51
C PHE A 509 -12.76 -7.96 14.21
N ARG A 510 -11.72 -8.43 14.87
CA ARG A 510 -10.37 -7.90 14.69
C ARG A 510 -9.72 -8.42 13.40
N PRO A 511 -9.39 -7.54 12.42
CA PRO A 511 -8.72 -7.98 11.20
C PRO A 511 -7.22 -8.21 11.45
N PHE A 512 -6.78 -9.47 11.47
CA PHE A 512 -5.35 -9.80 11.46
C PHE A 512 -4.80 -9.78 10.04
N LEU A 513 -4.29 -8.63 9.62
CA LEU A 513 -3.72 -8.42 8.27
C LEU A 513 -2.48 -9.28 8.05
N MET A 514 -2.49 -10.12 7.03
CA MET A 514 -1.35 -10.96 6.65
C MET A 514 -1.42 -11.38 5.18
N GLY A 515 -0.26 -11.56 4.57
CA GLY A 515 -0.15 -12.12 3.23
C GLY A 515 -0.09 -13.64 3.26
N LYS A 516 -0.16 -14.27 2.09
CA LYS A 516 0.04 -15.73 1.96
C LYS A 516 1.40 -16.21 2.47
N ALA A 517 2.38 -15.31 2.55
CA ALA A 517 3.68 -15.56 3.16
C ALA A 517 3.61 -15.98 4.64
N ALA A 518 2.52 -15.68 5.36
CA ALA A 518 2.35 -16.10 6.75
C ALA A 518 2.53 -17.61 6.92
N ALA A 519 2.08 -18.40 5.94
CA ALA A 519 2.16 -19.86 5.92
C ALA A 519 3.58 -20.45 6.07
N VAL A 520 4.60 -19.63 5.80
CA VAL A 520 6.01 -20.02 5.79
C VAL A 520 6.86 -19.11 6.69
N CYS A 521 6.22 -18.23 7.47
CA CYS A 521 6.87 -17.36 8.45
C CYS A 521 6.49 -17.82 9.86
N ASN A 522 7.24 -18.75 10.44
CA ASN A 522 6.84 -19.42 11.69
C ASN A 522 7.75 -19.06 12.89
N ASP A 523 8.77 -18.25 12.65
CA ASP A 523 9.84 -17.95 13.59
C ASP A 523 9.94 -16.45 13.93
N LYS A 524 10.08 -16.15 15.23
CA LYS A 524 10.36 -14.80 15.72
C LYS A 524 11.87 -14.52 15.65
N LYS A 525 12.26 -13.38 15.10
CA LYS A 525 13.67 -12.98 14.90
C LYS A 525 13.86 -11.46 15.06
N PRO A 526 15.02 -10.96 15.47
CA PRO A 526 15.35 -9.54 15.34
C PRO A 526 15.26 -9.09 13.87
N ALA A 527 14.80 -7.86 13.61
CA ALA A 527 14.70 -7.33 12.24
C ALA A 527 16.03 -7.38 11.48
N LYS A 528 17.14 -7.17 12.18
CA LYS A 528 18.49 -7.31 11.61
C LYS A 528 18.74 -8.72 11.07
N ALA A 529 18.38 -9.76 11.81
CA ALA A 529 18.59 -11.14 11.40
C ALA A 529 17.79 -11.47 10.13
N VAL A 530 16.54 -10.97 10.04
CA VAL A 530 15.71 -11.11 8.83
C VAL A 530 16.39 -10.42 7.63
N VAL A 531 16.88 -9.19 7.80
CA VAL A 531 17.59 -8.46 6.73
C VAL A 531 18.86 -9.19 6.28
N ASP A 532 19.69 -9.66 7.21
CA ASP A 532 20.92 -10.38 6.89
C ASP A 532 20.62 -11.70 6.15
N GLU A 533 19.61 -12.45 6.59
CA GLU A 533 19.16 -13.70 5.96
C GLU A 533 18.72 -13.45 4.51
N PHE A 534 17.88 -12.44 4.27
CA PHE A 534 17.46 -12.07 2.92
C PHE A 534 18.65 -11.84 1.99
N VAL A 535 19.65 -11.07 2.44
CA VAL A 535 20.78 -10.68 1.59
C VAL A 535 21.72 -11.86 1.36
N ASN A 536 22.08 -12.58 2.42
CA ASN A 536 22.99 -13.73 2.34
C ASN A 536 22.41 -14.83 1.45
N ASP A 537 21.13 -15.15 1.64
CA ASP A 537 20.45 -16.18 0.85
C ASP A 537 20.27 -15.72 -0.60
N ALA A 538 19.93 -14.45 -0.83
CA ALA A 538 19.81 -13.92 -2.20
C ALA A 538 21.14 -14.03 -2.95
N VAL A 539 22.26 -13.67 -2.33
CA VAL A 539 23.60 -13.83 -2.91
C VAL A 539 23.88 -15.29 -3.25
N ALA A 540 23.59 -16.21 -2.32
CA ALA A 540 23.77 -17.65 -2.56
C ALA A 540 22.94 -18.16 -3.74
N TRP A 541 21.67 -17.74 -3.84
CA TRP A 541 20.79 -18.11 -4.95
C TRP A 541 21.22 -17.51 -6.29
N LEU A 542 21.67 -16.26 -6.31
CA LEU A 542 22.21 -15.61 -7.51
C LEU A 542 23.48 -16.31 -8.00
N GLN A 543 24.40 -16.63 -7.08
CA GLN A 543 25.61 -17.40 -7.42
C GLN A 543 25.28 -18.81 -7.93
N LYS A 544 24.30 -19.47 -7.32
CA LYS A 544 23.82 -20.78 -7.76
C LYS A 544 23.21 -20.72 -9.16
N GLY A 545 22.35 -19.74 -9.42
CA GLY A 545 21.73 -19.52 -10.74
C GLY A 545 22.78 -19.19 -11.81
N ASN A 546 23.77 -18.35 -11.50
CA ASN A 546 24.84 -18.00 -12.43
C ASN A 546 25.67 -19.23 -12.87
N LYS A 547 25.85 -20.23 -11.98
CA LYS A 547 26.53 -21.49 -12.31
C LYS A 547 25.73 -22.38 -13.27
N MET A 548 24.44 -22.11 -13.47
CA MET A 548 23.60 -22.85 -14.42
C MET A 548 23.71 -22.31 -15.86
N ILE A 549 24.33 -21.14 -16.05
CA ILE A 549 24.57 -20.59 -17.39
C ILE A 549 25.68 -21.40 -18.06
N ALA A 550 25.40 -21.93 -19.26
CA ALA A 550 26.40 -22.65 -20.04
C ALA A 550 27.59 -21.74 -20.37
N LYS A 551 28.81 -22.23 -20.16
CA LYS A 551 30.02 -21.60 -20.71
C LYS A 551 30.07 -21.96 -22.19
N LEU A 552 29.51 -21.08 -23.02
CA LEU A 552 29.56 -21.22 -24.48
C LEU A 552 30.94 -20.85 -25.02
#